data_AF-D8Q5R9-F1
#
_entry.id   AF-D8Q5R9-F1
#
_cell.length_a   1.000
_cell.length_b   1.000
_cell.length_c   1.000
_cell.angle_alpha   90.00
_cell.angle_beta   90.00
_cell.angle_gamma   90.00
#
_symmetry.space_group_name_H-M   'P 1'
#
loop_
_entity.id
_entity.type
_entity.pdbx_description
1 polymer ?
#
loop_
_entity_poly.entity_id
_entity_poly.type
_entity_poly.pdbx_seq_one_letter_code
_entity_poly.pdbx_strand_id
1 'polypeptide(L)' 'MSKTEYPPQAQQPMSIAQVGEQYQAELFAKCAQGSHVVKKHYGTCGIVWAIVCFPLGLICLCRDREKRCVRCNVRID' A
#
# COMPACT_ATOMS: atom_id res chain seq x y z
N MET A 1 -48.04 0.33 -26.52
CA MET A 1 -46.64 0.73 -26.22
C MET A 1 -46.48 0.77 -24.70
N SER A 2 -46.04 -0.33 -24.10
CA SER A 2 -45.86 -0.47 -22.65
C SER A 2 -44.50 0.10 -22.27
N LYS A 3 -44.48 1.22 -21.54
CA LYS A 3 -43.25 1.80 -21.00
C LYS A 3 -42.67 0.86 -19.95
N THR A 4 -41.43 0.44 -20.12
CA THR A 4 -40.67 -0.29 -19.10
C THR A 4 -40.09 0.76 -18.13
N GLU A 5 -40.77 1.00 -17.03
CA GLU A 5 -40.28 1.81 -15.93
C GLU A 5 -39.24 1.01 -15.12
N TYR A 6 -37.98 1.44 -15.17
CA TYR A 6 -36.90 0.92 -14.33
C TYR A 6 -37.16 1.40 -12.89
N PRO A 7 -37.09 0.52 -11.87
CA PRO A 7 -37.30 0.94 -10.49
C PRO A 7 -36.21 1.93 -10.08
N PRO A 8 -36.54 3.03 -9.38
CA PRO A 8 -35.54 3.94 -8.83
C PRO A 8 -34.67 3.16 -7.84
N GLN A 9 -33.38 3.00 -8.16
CA GLN A 9 -32.40 2.49 -7.21
C GLN A 9 -32.36 3.46 -6.03
N ALA A 10 -32.95 3.07 -4.92
CA ALA A 10 -32.85 3.76 -3.66
C ALA A 10 -31.36 3.82 -3.27
N GLN A 11 -30.77 5.01 -3.39
CA GLN A 11 -29.43 5.31 -2.92
C GLN A 11 -29.45 5.21 -1.38
N GLN A 12 -29.19 4.01 -0.86
CA GLN A 12 -29.03 3.77 0.57
C GLN A 12 -27.85 4.64 1.07
N PRO A 13 -27.98 5.35 2.20
CA PRO A 13 -26.88 6.11 2.78
C PRO A 13 -25.78 5.12 3.21
N MET A 14 -24.76 5.00 2.37
CA MET A 14 -23.62 4.12 2.61
C MET A 14 -22.99 4.50 3.96
N SER A 15 -22.99 3.54 4.90
CA SER A 15 -22.40 3.77 6.22
C SER A 15 -20.89 4.00 6.10
N ILE A 16 -20.31 4.79 7.00
CA ILE A 16 -18.87 5.14 7.00
C ILE A 16 -17.99 3.87 7.00
N ALA A 17 -18.46 2.80 7.66
CA ALA A 17 -17.82 1.50 7.64
C ALA A 17 -17.75 0.89 6.22
N GLN A 18 -18.87 0.90 5.49
CA GLN A 18 -18.94 0.39 4.11
C GLN A 18 -18.11 1.22 3.14
N VAL A 19 -18.03 2.54 3.33
CA VAL A 19 -17.13 3.41 2.55
C VAL A 19 -15.66 3.03 2.78
N GLY A 20 -15.29 2.70 4.02
CA GLY A 20 -13.95 2.23 4.36
C GLY A 20 -13.58 0.90 3.69
N GLU A 21 -14.51 -0.06 3.66
CA GLU A 21 -14.30 -1.36 3.02
C GLU A 21 -14.13 -1.23 1.50
N GLN A 22 -14.99 -0.42 0.85
CA GLN A 22 -14.86 -0.15 -0.59
C GLN A 22 -13.55 0.54 -0.93
N TYR A 23 -13.13 1.52 -0.11
CA TYR A 23 -11.86 2.21 -0.29
C TYR A 23 -10.67 1.25 -0.18
N GLN A 24 -10.67 0.35 0.81
CA GLN A 24 -9.62 -0.67 0.95
C GLN A 24 -9.56 -1.57 -0.29
N ALA A 25 -10.69 -2.08 -0.76
CA ALA A 25 -10.75 -2.92 -1.95
C ALA A 25 -10.19 -2.21 -3.20
N GLU A 26 -10.52 -0.94 -3.39
CA GLU A 26 -10.00 -0.13 -4.49
C GLU A 26 -8.48 0.12 -4.36
N LEU A 27 -7.97 0.27 -3.13
CA LEU A 27 -6.54 0.40 -2.87
C LEU A 27 -5.77 -0.88 -3.21
N PHE A 28 -6.31 -2.05 -2.86
CA PHE A 28 -5.69 -3.34 -3.20
C PHE A 28 -5.78 -3.63 -4.70
N ALA A 29 -6.89 -3.27 -5.36
CA ALA A 29 -7.04 -3.38 -6.81
C ALA A 29 -5.97 -2.58 -7.56
N LYS A 30 -5.71 -1.34 -7.14
CA LYS A 30 -4.63 -0.50 -7.69
C LYS A 30 -3.23 -1.10 -7.47
N CYS A 31 -2.99 -1.80 -6.36
CA CYS A 31 -1.75 -2.57 -6.17
C CYS A 31 -1.65 -3.75 -7.15
N ALA A 32 -2.74 -4.49 -7.38
CA ALA A 32 -2.78 -5.57 -8.37
C ALA A 32 -2.59 -5.06 -9.82
N GLN A 33 -3.01 -3.82 -10.08
CA GLN A 33 -2.81 -3.12 -11.35
C GLN A 33 -1.37 -2.60 -11.56
N GLY A 34 -0.48 -2.80 -10.59
CA GLY A 34 0.92 -2.32 -10.62
C GLY A 34 1.12 -0.88 -10.15
N SER A 35 0.06 -0.19 -9.71
CA SER A 35 0.15 1.16 -9.13
C SER A 35 0.54 1.12 -7.66
N HIS A 36 1.80 0.79 -7.42
CA HIS A 36 2.35 0.70 -6.07
C HIS A 36 2.95 2.03 -5.59
N VAL A 37 2.58 2.42 -4.38
CA VAL A 37 3.22 3.55 -3.68
C VAL A 37 4.48 3.02 -3.00
N VAL A 38 5.64 3.26 -3.59
CA VAL A 38 6.95 2.88 -3.04
C VAL A 38 7.31 3.79 -1.87
N LYS A 39 7.64 3.19 -0.72
CA LYS A 39 8.26 3.89 0.41
C LYS A 39 9.58 3.21 0.74
N LYS A 40 10.60 4.02 0.99
CA LYS A 40 11.93 3.52 1.39
C LYS A 40 11.87 3.17 2.87
N HIS A 41 12.09 1.91 3.18
CA HIS A 41 12.26 1.44 4.56
C HIS A 41 13.72 1.08 4.78
N TYR A 42 14.22 1.38 5.98
CA TYR A 42 15.57 1.06 6.41
C TYR A 42 15.46 -0.11 7.39
N GLY A 43 16.20 -1.19 7.18
CA GLY A 43 16.25 -2.28 8.15
C GLY A 43 16.88 -1.81 9.45
N THR A 44 16.18 -2.04 10.56
CA THR A 44 16.65 -1.71 11.92
C THR A 44 17.99 -2.39 12.22
N CYS A 45 18.22 -3.59 11.68
CA CYS A 45 19.48 -4.33 11.82
C CYS A 45 20.67 -3.59 11.19
N GLY A 46 20.49 -2.98 10.01
CA GLY A 46 21.52 -2.19 9.34
C GLY A 46 21.90 -0.93 10.11
N ILE A 47 20.92 -0.29 10.78
CA ILE A 47 21.15 0.90 11.62
C ILE A 47 21.99 0.53 12.86
N VAL A 48 21.65 -0.57 13.53
CA VAL A 48 22.40 -1.05 14.70
C VAL A 48 23.85 -1.39 14.33
N TRP A 49 24.05 -2.06 13.19
CA TRP A 49 25.39 -2.39 12.70
C TRP A 49 26.20 -1.18 12.26
N ALA A 50 25.56 -0.14 11.69
CA ALA A 50 26.22 1.12 11.35
C ALA A 50 26.85 1.83 12.56
N ILE A 51 26.24 1.68 13.74
CA ILE A 51 26.71 2.29 14.98
C ILE A 51 27.84 1.47 15.61
N VAL A 52 27.71 0.13 15.61
CA VAL A 52 28.65 -0.77 16.30
C VAL A 52 29.92 -1.04 15.47
N CYS A 53 29.83 -1.02 14.14
CA CYS A 53 30.92 -1.34 13.22
C CYS A 53 31.14 -0.20 12.20
N PHE A 54 31.67 0.93 12.66
CA PHE A 54 32.24 1.96 11.78
C PHE A 54 33.44 1.34 11.04
N PRO A 55 33.60 1.32 9.70
CA PRO A 55 32.80 1.84 8.56
C PRO A 55 31.97 0.79 7.78
N LEU A 56 32.11 -0.50 8.12
CA LEU A 56 31.45 -1.61 7.42
C LEU A 56 29.91 -1.57 7.54
N GLY A 57 29.39 -1.08 8.66
CA GLY A 57 27.96 -0.97 8.88
C GLY A 57 27.28 0.11 8.03
N LEU A 58 28.00 1.19 7.65
CA LEU A 58 27.47 2.23 6.74
C LEU A 58 27.25 1.69 5.31
N ILE A 59 28.16 0.84 4.83
CA ILE A 59 28.03 0.19 3.51
C ILE A 59 26.82 -0.76 3.52
N CYS A 60 26.65 -1.51 4.62
CA CYS A 60 25.52 -2.40 4.80
C CYS A 60 24.17 -1.64 4.79
N LEU A 61 24.11 -0.49 5.47
CA LEU A 61 22.93 0.39 5.51
C LEU A 61 22.55 0.98 4.13
N CYS A 62 23.55 1.31 3.31
CA CYS A 62 23.31 1.78 1.94
C CYS A 62 22.82 0.67 1.01
N ARG A 63 23.19 -0.59 1.28
CA ARG A 63 22.72 -1.75 0.51
C ARG A 63 21.38 -2.29 0.98
N ASP A 64 21.05 -2.10 2.27
CA ASP A 64 19.77 -2.44 2.88
C ASP A 64 18.71 -1.34 2.67
N ARG A 65 18.56 -0.91 1.41
CA ARG A 65 17.51 0.02 1.01
C ARG A 65 16.42 -0.79 0.34
N GLU A 66 15.41 -1.15 1.11
CA GLU A 66 14.27 -1.87 0.57
C GLU A 66 13.17 -0.90 0.16
N LYS A 67 12.85 -0.91 -1.13
CA LYS A 67 11.65 -0.27 -1.64
C LYS A 67 10.49 -1.26 -1.44
N ARG A 68 9.61 -0.95 -0.49
CA ARG A 68 8.40 -1.75 -0.26
C ARG A 68 7.18 -0.91 -0.57
N CYS A 69 6.13 -1.55 -1.09
CA CYS A 69 4.86 -0.88 -1.24
C CYS A 69 4.20 -0.70 0.12
N VAL A 70 3.75 0.51 0.45
CA VAL A 70 3.05 0.77 1.74
C VAL A 70 1.70 0.08 1.88
N ARG A 71 1.11 -0.37 0.76
CA ARG A 71 -0.26 -0.90 0.72
C ARG A 71 -0.31 -2.42 0.72
N CYS A 72 0.54 -3.08 -0.07
CA CYS A 72 0.60 -4.54 -0.16
C CYS A 72 1.88 -5.15 0.43
N ASN A 73 2.81 -4.32 0.93
CA ASN A 73 4.08 -4.76 1.52
C ASN A 73 4.97 -5.62 0.61
N VAL A 74 4.67 -5.69 -0.69
CA VAL A 74 5.50 -6.37 -1.67
C VAL A 74 6.79 -5.56 -1.88
N ARG A 75 7.92 -6.27 -2.02
CA ARG A 75 9.19 -5.68 -2.46
C ARG A 75 9.07 -5.29 -3.93
N ILE A 76 9.45 -4.06 -4.25
CA ILE A 76 9.44 -3.54 -5.62
C ILE A 76 10.89 -3.19 -5.91
N ASP A 77 11.55 -4.07 -6.65
CA ASP A 77 12.95 -3.88 -7.06
C ASP A 77 13.07 -2.68 -8.02
#